data_AF-A0A2N2TPV6-F1
#
_entry.id   AF-A0A2N2TPV6-F1
#
_cell.length_a   1.000
_cell.length_b   1.000
_cell.length_c   1.000
_cell.angle_alpha   90.00
_cell.angle_beta   90.00
_cell.angle_gamma   90.00
#
_symmetry.space_group_name_H-M   'P 1'
#
loop_
_entity.id
_entity.type
_entity.pdbx_description
1 polymer ?
#
loop_
_entity_poly.entity_id
_entity_poly.type
_entity_poly.pdbx_seq_one_letter_code
_entity_poly.pdbx_strand_id
1 'polypeptide(L)'
;MIIKPNSFASSLATPGLKLVLATSTAALLAGCGTAPMQRMGPMELPTVLGPSVRDNVTPMEPVIACFADHVAATGRAPVVVAVGDVKDYTGKYNINEGNAITQGGALMVYSALGKLSGAVRIAERFDPMIAERELGYADRRQLGDGRSHVLAGANGSAGQNVPWLPYFGGTINKSDYFIVGGITELNYNINSGGAEFGMNQVALKARTFSQSVGVDLRIVDTKSLMVVQTISLTKQFKGYEVGFNVFRFFNSDLFDIDIGAKGQEPVQLGVRAALEEGVVRLIGAVTKVDHQPCLAMLPGAGEKIQTKPAAQLRKVDNPTVDVSGAPLQTSQSGRAVNASSQAGAQAAGSVVQLPFEFGATQLGGATMALVDQIAAAAKQGSVEVVLVARDSEKWDARKRDDLIDQRIAAFTSALANRGVAPAAVSVIWRPDAADSSIHRDGPGLQEIAKLRIGG
;
A
#
# COMPACT_ATOMS: atom_id res chain seq x y z
N MET A 1 30.42 86.26 30.48
CA MET A 1 29.46 86.50 29.39
C MET A 1 28.56 85.26 29.30
N ILE A 2 27.73 84.98 30.31
CA ILE A 2 26.32 85.39 30.45
C ILE A 2 25.64 85.56 29.09
N ILE A 3 24.78 84.60 28.72
CA ILE A 3 23.34 84.78 28.44
C ILE A 3 22.67 83.40 28.62
N LYS A 4 21.62 83.38 29.43
CA LYS A 4 20.62 82.30 29.60
C LYS A 4 19.26 82.92 29.17
N PRO A 5 18.15 82.15 29.22
CA PRO A 5 17.45 81.46 28.14
C PRO A 5 16.22 82.25 27.63
N ASN A 6 15.50 81.74 26.63
CA ASN A 6 14.09 82.10 26.44
C ASN A 6 13.24 80.87 26.09
N SER A 7 12.23 80.65 26.94
CA SER A 7 11.10 79.73 26.79
C SER A 7 9.89 80.51 26.28
N PHE A 8 9.31 80.12 25.15
CA PHE A 8 7.92 80.37 24.69
C PHE A 8 7.75 79.41 23.49
N ALA A 9 6.73 78.57 23.31
CA ALA A 9 5.37 78.60 23.78
C ALA A 9 4.81 77.17 23.89
N SER A 10 4.03 76.95 24.93
CA SER A 10 3.04 75.89 25.09
C SER A 10 1.77 76.22 24.30
N SER A 11 0.99 75.16 24.02
CA SER A 11 -0.43 75.18 23.61
C SER A 11 -0.74 75.39 22.13
N LEU A 12 -1.08 74.28 21.46
CA LEU A 12 -2.22 74.13 20.55
C LEU A 12 -2.32 72.66 20.10
N ALA A 13 -2.52 71.75 21.06
CA ALA A 13 -3.04 70.42 20.75
C ALA A 13 -4.49 70.39 21.26
N THR A 14 -5.40 70.76 20.37
CA THR A 14 -6.85 70.73 20.60
C THR A 14 -7.28 69.33 21.07
N PRO A 15 -8.18 69.22 22.07
CA PRO A 15 -8.59 67.94 22.64
C PRO A 15 -9.32 67.03 21.64
N GLY A 16 -9.80 67.58 20.50
CA GLY A 16 -10.43 66.81 19.43
C GLY A 16 -9.46 65.94 18.63
N LEU A 17 -8.20 66.36 18.45
CA LEU A 17 -7.26 65.63 17.57
C LEU A 17 -6.69 64.36 18.23
N LYS A 18 -6.57 64.34 19.56
CA LYS A 18 -6.14 63.16 20.32
C LYS A 18 -7.20 62.05 20.34
N LEU A 19 -8.49 62.40 20.26
CA LEU A 19 -9.59 61.44 20.22
C LEU A 19 -9.74 60.79 18.83
N VAL A 20 -9.47 61.55 17.75
CA VAL A 20 -9.53 61.05 16.36
C VAL A 20 -8.37 60.11 16.03
N LEU A 21 -7.17 60.39 16.56
CA LEU A 21 -6.03 59.49 16.34
C LEU A 21 -6.17 58.17 17.12
N ALA A 22 -6.72 58.22 18.35
CA ALA A 22 -6.95 57.02 19.16
C ALA A 22 -8.05 56.10 18.60
N THR A 23 -9.12 56.67 18.03
CA THR A 23 -10.21 55.89 17.41
C THR A 23 -9.81 55.27 16.06
N SER A 24 -8.89 55.90 15.33
CA SER A 24 -8.39 55.38 14.05
C SER A 24 -7.49 54.14 14.22
N THR A 25 -6.71 54.06 15.31
CA THR A 25 -5.90 52.86 15.62
C THR A 25 -6.75 51.67 16.05
N ALA A 26 -7.87 51.87 16.75
CA ALA A 26 -8.73 50.76 17.21
C ALA A 26 -9.44 50.02 16.05
N ALA A 27 -9.75 50.72 14.96
CA ALA A 27 -10.39 50.11 13.79
C ALA A 27 -9.43 49.26 12.93
N LEU A 28 -8.12 49.47 13.04
CA LEU A 28 -7.10 48.71 12.29
C LEU A 28 -6.71 47.38 12.99
N LEU A 29 -7.18 47.12 14.21
CA LEU A 29 -6.98 45.85 14.92
C LEU A 29 -8.09 44.82 14.66
N ALA A 30 -9.11 45.15 13.87
CA ALA A 30 -10.15 44.20 13.45
C ALA A 30 -9.66 43.28 12.31
N GLY A 31 -8.48 42.70 12.45
CA GLY A 31 -8.05 41.54 11.67
C GLY A 31 -8.69 40.26 12.20
N CYS A 32 -10.03 40.24 12.32
CA CYS A 32 -10.75 39.01 12.64
C CYS A 32 -10.58 38.05 11.46
N GLY A 33 -9.68 37.08 11.60
CA GLY A 33 -9.64 35.93 10.72
C GLY A 33 -10.99 35.22 10.79
N THR A 34 -11.90 35.50 9.86
CA THR A 34 -13.18 34.80 9.77
C THR A 34 -12.89 33.38 9.30
N ALA A 35 -12.89 32.42 10.23
CA ALA A 35 -12.84 31.03 9.84
C ALA A 35 -14.13 30.69 9.08
N PRO A 36 -14.05 29.99 7.93
CA PRO A 36 -15.25 29.69 7.15
C PRO A 36 -16.19 28.85 8.00
N MET A 37 -17.48 29.23 8.05
CA MET A 37 -18.48 28.54 8.83
C MET A 37 -19.57 27.96 7.94
N GLN A 38 -20.04 26.75 8.25
CA GLN A 38 -21.12 26.10 7.52
C GLN A 38 -22.04 25.33 8.48
N ARG A 39 -23.35 25.37 8.22
CA ARG A 39 -24.33 24.51 8.89
C ARG A 39 -24.35 23.15 8.20
N MET A 40 -24.22 22.06 8.97
CA MET A 40 -24.20 20.70 8.41
C MET A 40 -25.62 20.12 8.26
N GLY A 41 -26.58 20.61 9.04
CA GLY A 41 -28.00 20.27 8.93
C GLY A 41 -28.95 21.48 9.13
N PRO A 42 -30.23 21.34 8.74
CA PRO A 42 -31.27 22.30 9.10
C PRO A 42 -31.35 22.44 10.62
N MET A 43 -31.43 23.67 11.12
CA MET A 43 -31.44 24.02 12.56
C MET A 43 -30.14 23.82 13.34
N GLU A 44 -29.04 23.42 12.70
CA GLU A 44 -27.74 23.36 13.38
C GLU A 44 -27.06 24.74 13.48
N LEU A 45 -26.25 24.93 14.51
CA LEU A 45 -25.35 26.07 14.58
C LEU A 45 -24.24 25.91 13.53
N PRO A 46 -23.80 27.01 12.88
CA PRO A 46 -22.67 26.94 11.95
C PRO A 46 -21.42 26.41 12.68
N THR A 47 -20.76 25.44 12.06
CA THR A 47 -19.49 24.89 12.53
C THR A 47 -18.33 25.49 11.76
N VAL A 48 -17.18 25.64 12.40
CA VAL A 48 -15.95 26.12 11.75
C VAL A 48 -15.38 25.00 10.88
N LEU A 49 -15.19 25.28 9.59
CA LEU A 49 -14.58 24.36 8.65
C LEU A 49 -13.07 24.63 8.57
N GLY A 50 -12.29 23.61 8.92
CA GLY A 50 -10.86 23.60 8.69
C GLY A 50 -10.50 23.24 7.25
N PRO A 51 -9.19 23.23 6.91
CA PRO A 51 -8.70 22.67 5.66
C PRO A 51 -9.13 21.21 5.46
N SER A 52 -9.21 20.77 4.20
CA SER A 52 -9.54 19.38 3.86
C SER A 52 -8.49 18.38 4.35
N VAL A 53 -8.90 17.13 4.51
CA VAL A 53 -7.98 16.01 4.76
C VAL A 53 -6.94 15.93 3.64
N ARG A 54 -5.69 15.64 4.00
CA ARG A 54 -4.56 15.47 3.09
C ARG A 54 -3.68 14.31 3.54
N ASP A 55 -2.78 13.87 2.67
CA ASP A 55 -1.73 12.92 3.02
C ASP A 55 -0.79 13.47 4.10
N ASN A 56 -0.34 12.58 4.98
CA ASN A 56 0.60 12.90 6.05
C ASN A 56 2.05 12.80 5.56
N VAL A 57 2.47 13.86 4.87
CA VAL A 57 3.81 13.99 4.27
C VAL A 57 4.85 14.55 5.25
N THR A 58 6.10 14.17 5.07
CA THR A 58 7.26 14.66 5.84
C THR A 58 8.41 15.08 4.92
N PRO A 59 9.50 15.66 5.45
CA PRO A 59 10.73 15.85 4.67
C PRO A 59 11.29 14.57 4.01
N MET A 60 10.88 13.39 4.47
CA MET A 60 11.36 12.10 3.98
C MET A 60 10.71 11.62 2.68
N GLU A 61 9.62 12.24 2.19
CA GLU A 61 8.92 11.72 0.99
C GLU A 61 9.86 11.50 -0.22
N PRO A 62 10.76 12.45 -0.60
CA PRO A 62 11.67 12.24 -1.73
C PRO A 62 12.69 11.13 -1.46
N VAL A 63 13.19 11.04 -0.23
CA VAL A 63 14.17 10.02 0.19
C VAL A 63 13.56 8.63 0.10
N ILE A 64 12.35 8.45 0.64
CA ILE A 64 11.65 7.16 0.64
C ILE A 64 11.34 6.74 -0.79
N ALA A 65 10.89 7.65 -1.65
CA ALA A 65 10.62 7.36 -3.06
C ALA A 65 11.89 6.93 -3.81
N CYS A 66 12.98 7.70 -3.67
CA CYS A 66 14.30 7.38 -4.24
C CYS A 66 14.80 6.01 -3.79
N PHE A 67 14.73 5.74 -2.48
CA PHE A 67 15.19 4.49 -1.92
C PHE A 67 14.32 3.30 -2.35
N ALA A 68 12.99 3.47 -2.40
CA ALA A 68 12.08 2.45 -2.90
C ALA A 68 12.34 2.11 -4.37
N ASP A 69 12.62 3.12 -5.21
CA ASP A 69 13.00 2.92 -6.60
C ASP A 69 14.33 2.16 -6.72
N HIS A 70 15.33 2.47 -5.88
CA HIS A 70 16.59 1.73 -5.84
C HIS A 70 16.39 0.26 -5.42
N VAL A 71 15.53 0.00 -4.44
CA VAL A 71 15.18 -1.37 -4.01
C VAL A 71 14.46 -2.12 -5.13
N ALA A 72 13.47 -1.50 -5.76
CA ALA A 72 12.73 -2.12 -6.86
C ALA A 72 13.62 -2.40 -8.08
N ALA A 73 14.56 -1.49 -8.40
CA ALA A 73 15.50 -1.63 -9.50
C ALA A 73 16.45 -2.84 -9.34
N THR A 74 16.59 -3.39 -8.12
CA THR A 74 17.35 -4.65 -7.94
C THR A 74 16.69 -5.86 -8.59
N GLY A 75 15.39 -5.80 -8.89
CA GLY A 75 14.61 -6.91 -9.46
C GLY A 75 14.47 -8.12 -8.53
N ARG A 76 14.90 -8.02 -7.27
CA ARG A 76 14.81 -9.11 -6.29
C ARG A 76 13.39 -9.22 -5.73
N ALA A 77 13.01 -10.43 -5.29
CA ALA A 77 11.77 -10.61 -4.55
C ALA A 77 11.75 -9.67 -3.32
N PRO A 78 10.64 -8.94 -3.07
CA PRO A 78 10.54 -8.04 -1.93
C PRO A 78 10.69 -8.80 -0.61
N VAL A 79 11.55 -8.30 0.28
CA VAL A 79 11.68 -8.83 1.64
C VAL A 79 10.37 -8.62 2.41
N VAL A 80 9.99 -9.60 3.25
CA VAL A 80 8.81 -9.52 4.11
C VAL A 80 9.21 -9.03 5.49
N VAL A 81 8.73 -7.86 5.88
CA VAL A 81 9.08 -7.19 7.14
C VAL A 81 7.85 -7.09 8.04
N ALA A 82 8.00 -7.49 9.29
CA ALA A 82 7.01 -7.24 10.33
C ALA A 82 7.43 -6.03 11.19
N VAL A 83 6.49 -5.48 11.93
CA VAL A 83 6.77 -4.44 12.94
C VAL A 83 6.26 -4.96 14.28
N GLY A 84 7.10 -4.85 15.30
CA GLY A 84 6.71 -5.12 16.68
C GLY A 84 6.51 -3.82 17.45
N ASP A 85 6.72 -3.89 18.75
CA ASP A 85 6.60 -2.71 19.60
C ASP A 85 7.63 -1.61 19.24
N VAL A 86 7.11 -0.40 19.02
CA VAL A 86 7.86 0.85 18.96
C VAL A 86 7.16 1.87 19.85
N LYS A 87 7.60 1.93 21.11
CA LYS A 87 6.95 2.64 22.21
C LYS A 87 7.66 3.95 22.56
N ASP A 88 6.99 4.78 23.32
CA ASP A 88 7.60 5.90 24.02
C ASP A 88 8.27 5.40 25.31
N TYR A 89 9.59 5.49 25.36
CA TYR A 89 10.43 5.20 26.52
C TYR A 89 10.98 6.48 27.18
N THR A 90 10.58 7.66 26.72
CA THR A 90 11.05 8.93 27.29
C THR A 90 10.49 9.18 28.70
N GLY A 91 9.34 8.57 29.00
CA GLY A 91 8.62 8.73 30.26
C GLY A 91 8.11 10.15 30.51
N LYS A 92 8.15 11.05 29.51
CA LYS A 92 7.71 12.44 29.66
C LYS A 92 6.19 12.51 29.63
N TYR A 93 5.63 12.90 30.77
CA TYR A 93 4.20 13.03 30.98
C TYR A 93 3.86 14.39 31.57
N ASN A 94 2.78 14.99 31.07
CA ASN A 94 2.16 16.19 31.61
C ASN A 94 0.79 15.80 32.17
N ILE A 95 0.49 16.21 33.40
CA ILE A 95 -0.80 15.91 34.05
C ILE A 95 -2.00 16.49 33.31
N ASN A 96 -1.81 17.60 32.59
CA ASN A 96 -2.89 18.28 31.88
C ASN A 96 -3.01 17.84 30.40
N GLU A 97 -1.91 17.38 29.80
CA GLU A 97 -1.82 17.13 28.35
C GLU A 97 -1.54 15.67 27.99
N GLY A 98 -1.22 14.82 28.97
CA GLY A 98 -0.87 13.41 28.77
C GLY A 98 0.59 13.19 28.38
N ASN A 99 0.85 12.11 27.63
CA ASN A 99 2.21 11.78 27.15
C ASN A 99 2.71 12.83 26.17
N ALA A 100 3.95 13.28 26.35
CA ALA A 100 4.53 14.31 25.50
C ALA A 100 4.88 13.80 24.09
N ILE A 101 5.08 12.49 23.96
CA ILE A 101 5.35 11.79 22.70
C ILE A 101 4.20 10.83 22.37
N THR A 102 3.99 10.63 21.07
CA THR A 102 2.99 9.68 20.56
C THR A 102 3.27 8.25 21.03
N GLN A 103 2.20 7.53 21.37
CA GLN A 103 2.25 6.09 21.62
C GLN A 103 2.06 5.27 20.32
N GLY A 104 1.93 5.94 19.17
CA GLY A 104 1.72 5.33 17.87
C GLY A 104 3.01 5.07 17.08
N GLY A 105 4.17 4.96 17.73
CA GLY A 105 5.46 4.77 17.06
C GLY A 105 5.47 3.57 16.11
N ALA A 106 4.86 2.45 16.52
CA ALA A 106 4.76 1.25 15.68
C ALA A 106 3.97 1.51 14.40
N LEU A 107 2.84 2.23 14.50
CA LEU A 107 2.02 2.62 13.35
C LEU A 107 2.74 3.63 12.44
N MET A 108 3.59 4.49 12.99
CA MET A 108 4.45 5.35 12.18
C MET A 108 5.46 4.54 11.36
N VAL A 109 6.11 3.53 11.97
CA VAL A 109 7.02 2.60 11.28
C VAL A 109 6.28 1.77 10.22
N TYR A 110 5.08 1.25 10.53
CA TYR A 110 4.22 0.58 9.54
C TYR A 110 3.92 1.50 8.35
N SER A 111 3.52 2.74 8.63
CA SER A 111 3.20 3.70 7.57
C SER A 111 4.43 4.05 6.73
N ALA A 112 5.63 4.12 7.34
CA ALA A 112 6.89 4.34 6.64
C ALA A 112 7.24 3.16 5.71
N LEU A 113 7.07 1.92 6.17
CA LEU A 113 7.19 0.74 5.30
C LEU A 113 6.14 0.78 4.17
N GLY A 114 4.91 1.20 4.47
CA GLY A 114 3.85 1.38 3.49
C GLY A 114 4.19 2.41 2.41
N LYS A 115 4.90 3.48 2.78
CA LYS A 115 5.39 4.51 1.84
C LYS A 115 6.45 3.99 0.86
N LEU A 116 7.14 2.88 1.15
CA LEU A 116 7.99 2.17 0.17
C LEU A 116 7.16 1.53 -0.96
N SER A 117 5.83 1.56 -0.85
CA SER A 117 4.86 1.29 -1.92
C SER A 117 5.09 -0.07 -2.59
N GLY A 118 5.32 -1.12 -1.81
CA GLY A 118 5.51 -2.48 -2.31
C GLY A 118 6.95 -2.89 -2.67
N ALA A 119 7.93 -1.99 -2.55
CA ALA A 119 9.36 -2.37 -2.66
C ALA A 119 9.78 -3.35 -1.54
N VAL A 120 9.02 -3.34 -0.43
CA VAL A 120 9.04 -4.37 0.61
C VAL A 120 7.60 -4.83 0.87
N ARG A 121 7.43 -6.07 1.34
CA ARG A 121 6.14 -6.58 1.81
C ARG A 121 6.06 -6.44 3.32
N ILE A 122 4.86 -6.20 3.82
CA ILE A 122 4.62 -6.03 5.25
C ILE A 122 3.82 -7.24 5.75
N ALA A 123 4.28 -7.88 6.81
CA ALA A 123 3.53 -8.90 7.53
C ALA A 123 2.94 -8.30 8.81
N GLU A 124 1.62 -8.42 8.98
CA GLU A 124 0.96 -7.98 10.21
C GLU A 124 1.33 -8.91 11.37
N ARG A 125 1.99 -8.36 12.39
CA ARG A 125 2.41 -9.05 13.62
C ARG A 125 2.27 -8.19 14.88
N PHE A 126 1.84 -6.94 14.74
CA PHE A 126 1.71 -6.00 15.84
C PHE A 126 0.35 -6.13 16.52
N ASP A 127 -0.72 -6.27 15.72
CA ASP A 127 -2.07 -6.53 16.23
C ASP A 127 -2.70 -7.73 15.51
N PRO A 128 -2.30 -8.97 15.85
CA PRO A 128 -2.85 -10.16 15.22
C PRO A 128 -4.22 -10.57 15.79
N MET A 129 -4.82 -9.82 16.73
CA MET A 129 -5.97 -10.31 17.51
C MET A 129 -7.17 -10.71 16.64
N ILE A 130 -7.47 -9.94 15.60
CA ILE A 130 -8.56 -10.29 14.68
C ILE A 130 -8.18 -11.54 13.87
N ALA A 131 -6.97 -11.60 13.34
CA ALA A 131 -6.50 -12.76 12.57
C ALA A 131 -6.49 -14.06 13.41
N GLU A 132 -6.10 -13.98 14.68
CA GLU A 132 -6.14 -15.11 15.62
C GLU A 132 -7.58 -15.54 15.94
N ARG A 133 -8.51 -14.58 16.10
CA ARG A 133 -9.93 -14.89 16.30
C ARG A 133 -10.55 -15.56 15.08
N GLU A 134 -10.28 -15.04 13.89
CA GLU A 134 -10.71 -15.62 12.62
C GLU A 134 -10.15 -17.03 12.45
N LEU A 135 -8.88 -17.25 12.77
CA LEU A 135 -8.28 -18.59 12.77
C LEU A 135 -8.97 -19.52 13.77
N GLY A 136 -9.33 -19.03 14.96
CA GLY A 136 -10.11 -19.78 15.95
C GLY A 136 -11.55 -20.09 15.52
N TYR A 137 -12.19 -19.24 14.71
CA TYR A 137 -13.47 -19.55 14.08
C TYR A 137 -13.32 -20.57 12.96
N ALA A 138 -12.25 -20.47 12.16
CA ALA A 138 -11.94 -21.44 11.11
C ALA A 138 -11.66 -22.84 11.69
N ASP A 139 -10.85 -22.92 12.76
CA ASP A 139 -10.54 -24.17 13.47
C ASP A 139 -11.81 -24.87 14.00
N ARG A 140 -12.72 -24.08 14.59
CA ARG A 140 -14.03 -24.56 15.06
C ARG A 140 -15.05 -24.75 13.93
N ARG A 141 -14.67 -24.55 12.66
CA ARG A 141 -15.55 -24.67 11.48
C ARG A 141 -16.79 -23.75 11.54
N GLN A 142 -16.65 -22.61 12.21
CA GLN A 142 -17.68 -21.58 12.40
C GLN A 142 -17.52 -20.42 11.42
N LEU A 143 -16.34 -20.26 10.81
CA LEU A 143 -16.09 -19.22 9.82
C LEU A 143 -16.63 -19.64 8.45
N GLY A 144 -17.32 -18.74 7.76
CA GLY A 144 -17.83 -18.97 6.40
C GLY A 144 -17.92 -17.66 5.61
N ASP A 145 -17.94 -17.77 4.29
CA ASP A 145 -18.02 -16.65 3.34
C ASP A 145 -19.37 -16.62 2.58
N GLY A 146 -20.35 -17.39 3.07
CA GLY A 146 -21.67 -17.53 2.44
C GLY A 146 -21.70 -18.47 1.24
N ARG A 147 -20.62 -19.22 0.98
CA ARG A 147 -20.53 -20.21 -0.11
C ARG A 147 -20.25 -21.61 0.45
N SER A 148 -20.63 -22.64 -0.29
CA SER A 148 -20.22 -24.00 0.02
C SER A 148 -18.90 -24.32 -0.67
N HIS A 149 -18.01 -25.00 0.06
CA HIS A 149 -16.67 -25.36 -0.38
C HIS A 149 -16.56 -26.88 -0.50
N VAL A 150 -15.89 -27.38 -1.53
CA VAL A 150 -15.68 -28.82 -1.72
C VAL A 150 -14.28 -29.18 -1.28
N LEU A 151 -14.17 -30.02 -0.25
CA LEU A 151 -12.90 -30.57 0.22
C LEU A 151 -12.54 -31.79 -0.62
N ALA A 152 -11.26 -31.95 -0.97
CA ALA A 152 -10.78 -33.19 -1.56
C ALA A 152 -10.93 -34.33 -0.54
N GLY A 153 -11.58 -35.44 -0.94
CA GLY A 153 -11.70 -36.63 -0.11
C GLY A 153 -10.35 -37.33 0.05
N ALA A 154 -10.07 -37.87 1.24
CA ALA A 154 -8.87 -38.68 1.45
C ALA A 154 -8.90 -39.92 0.55
N ASN A 155 -7.77 -40.26 -0.08
CA ASN A 155 -7.61 -41.45 -0.92
C ASN A 155 -8.61 -41.56 -2.09
N GLY A 156 -8.95 -40.45 -2.75
CA GLY A 156 -9.77 -40.47 -3.98
C GLY A 156 -11.27 -40.71 -3.75
N SER A 157 -11.75 -40.54 -2.51
CA SER A 157 -13.17 -40.53 -2.18
C SER A 157 -13.85 -39.23 -2.65
N ALA A 158 -15.17 -39.28 -2.84
CA ALA A 158 -15.96 -38.13 -3.28
C ALA A 158 -15.78 -36.93 -2.34
N GLY A 159 -15.58 -35.74 -2.91
CA GLY A 159 -15.29 -34.54 -2.14
C GLY A 159 -16.43 -34.16 -1.20
N GLN A 160 -16.09 -33.72 0.01
CA GLN A 160 -17.08 -33.31 1.01
C GLN A 160 -17.46 -31.84 0.79
N ASN A 161 -18.75 -31.58 0.58
CA ASN A 161 -19.25 -30.21 0.49
C ASN A 161 -19.52 -29.66 1.90
N VAL A 162 -18.95 -28.51 2.24
CA VAL A 162 -19.01 -27.90 3.57
C VAL A 162 -19.37 -26.42 3.50
N PRO A 163 -20.17 -25.90 4.44
CA PRO A 163 -20.63 -24.50 4.41
C PRO A 163 -19.66 -23.50 5.08
N TRP A 164 -18.57 -24.00 5.66
CA TRP A 164 -17.54 -23.19 6.31
C TRP A 164 -16.34 -22.99 5.38
N LEU A 165 -15.51 -22.00 5.66
CA LEU A 165 -14.31 -21.66 4.90
C LEU A 165 -13.16 -22.63 5.24
N PRO A 166 -12.66 -23.44 4.29
CA PRO A 166 -11.53 -24.32 4.54
C PRO A 166 -10.25 -23.54 4.78
N TYR A 167 -9.57 -23.86 5.87
CA TYR A 167 -8.25 -23.32 6.17
C TYR A 167 -7.17 -24.37 5.81
N PHE A 168 -6.27 -23.98 4.93
CA PHE A 168 -5.12 -24.80 4.55
C PHE A 168 -3.87 -24.32 5.28
N GLY A 169 -3.10 -25.26 5.84
CA GLY A 169 -1.82 -24.95 6.46
C GLY A 169 -0.87 -24.26 5.46
N GLY A 170 -0.07 -23.31 5.95
CA GLY A 170 0.90 -22.57 5.14
C GLY A 170 0.38 -21.30 4.47
N THR A 171 -0.87 -20.89 4.73
CA THR A 171 -1.45 -19.64 4.21
C THR A 171 -0.95 -18.38 4.92
N ILE A 172 -0.48 -18.49 6.17
CA ILE A 172 0.17 -17.38 6.89
C ILE A 172 1.65 -17.33 6.48
N ASN A 173 2.00 -16.32 5.69
CA ASN A 173 3.37 -16.11 5.25
C ASN A 173 4.29 -15.71 6.42
N LYS A 174 5.52 -16.23 6.40
CA LYS A 174 6.57 -15.83 7.35
C LYS A 174 7.03 -14.39 7.07
N SER A 175 7.46 -13.69 8.11
CA SER A 175 8.33 -12.51 7.95
C SER A 175 9.79 -12.96 7.86
N ASP A 176 10.57 -12.29 7.02
CA ASP A 176 12.03 -12.45 6.97
C ASP A 176 12.68 -11.70 8.12
N TYR A 177 12.20 -10.49 8.38
CA TYR A 177 12.71 -9.60 9.41
C TYR A 177 11.58 -8.97 10.22
N PHE A 178 11.90 -8.46 11.40
CA PHE A 178 11.02 -7.56 12.13
C PHE A 178 11.76 -6.34 12.69
N ILE A 179 11.05 -5.21 12.75
CA ILE A 179 11.57 -3.95 13.31
C ILE A 179 10.93 -3.73 14.69
N VAL A 180 11.76 -3.44 15.69
CA VAL A 180 11.36 -3.06 17.06
C VAL A 180 12.24 -1.93 17.57
N GLY A 181 11.77 -1.21 18.58
CA GLY A 181 12.55 -0.14 19.20
C GLY A 181 11.67 0.83 19.98
N GLY A 182 12.03 2.11 19.94
CA GLY A 182 11.20 3.15 20.55
C GLY A 182 11.77 4.55 20.44
N ILE A 183 10.98 5.51 20.89
CA ILE A 183 11.41 6.88 21.14
C ILE A 183 12.00 6.91 22.55
N THR A 184 13.29 7.18 22.67
CA THR A 184 14.06 6.95 23.91
C THR A 184 14.46 8.23 24.60
N GLU A 185 14.54 9.35 23.86
CA GLU A 185 14.93 10.63 24.42
C GLU A 185 13.96 11.75 24.03
N LEU A 186 13.71 12.65 24.97
CA LEU A 186 13.05 13.93 24.72
C LEU A 186 13.68 15.00 25.62
N ASN A 187 14.46 15.88 24.99
CA ASN A 187 15.21 16.94 25.67
C ASN A 187 14.61 18.29 25.32
N TYR A 188 14.04 18.98 26.30
CA TYR A 188 13.57 20.36 26.16
C TYR A 188 14.68 21.34 26.51
N ASN A 189 14.60 22.56 25.95
CA ASN A 189 15.45 23.70 26.33
C ASN A 189 16.97 23.42 26.21
N ILE A 190 17.39 22.77 25.12
CA ILE A 190 18.81 22.45 24.87
C ILE A 190 19.64 23.74 24.77
N ASN A 191 19.14 24.71 24.02
CA ASN A 191 19.66 26.06 23.91
C ASN A 191 18.47 27.01 23.74
N SER A 192 18.24 27.85 24.73
CA SER A 192 17.23 28.90 24.69
C SER A 192 17.92 30.25 24.81
N GLY A 193 17.56 31.17 23.91
CA GLY A 193 18.09 32.52 23.89
C GLY A 193 16.95 33.51 23.77
N GLY A 194 17.05 34.65 24.42
CA GLY A 194 16.08 35.71 24.26
C GLY A 194 16.59 37.06 24.70
N ALA A 195 16.00 38.10 24.13
CA ALA A 195 16.20 39.48 24.51
C ALA A 195 14.86 40.07 24.91
N GLU A 196 14.86 40.81 26.00
CA GLU A 196 13.70 41.57 26.47
C GLU A 196 14.12 43.02 26.66
N PHE A 197 13.40 43.93 26.02
CA PHE A 197 13.63 45.37 26.14
C PHE A 197 12.35 46.03 26.63
N GLY A 198 12.40 46.58 27.84
CA GLY A 198 11.28 47.27 28.47
C GLY A 198 11.58 48.75 28.69
N MET A 199 10.62 49.60 28.35
CA MET A 199 10.64 51.02 28.74
C MET A 199 9.23 51.44 29.16
N ASN A 200 9.11 51.94 30.39
CA ASN A 200 7.83 52.16 31.07
C ASN A 200 7.01 50.85 31.20
N GLN A 201 5.70 50.96 31.03
CA GLN A 201 4.69 49.91 31.05
C GLN A 201 4.70 49.01 29.80
N VAL A 202 5.76 49.02 28.99
CA VAL A 202 5.79 48.35 27.68
C VAL A 202 7.06 47.53 27.55
N ALA A 203 6.95 46.25 27.20
CA ALA A 203 8.05 45.31 27.02
C ALA A 203 7.98 44.59 25.65
N LEU A 204 9.10 44.60 24.92
CA LEU A 204 9.32 43.79 23.72
C LEU A 204 10.10 42.53 24.12
N LYS A 205 9.59 41.35 23.77
CA LYS A 205 10.22 40.05 24.02
C LYS A 205 10.49 39.30 22.72
N ALA A 206 11.69 38.75 22.57
CA ALA A 206 12.05 37.78 21.53
C ALA A 206 12.74 36.59 22.18
N ARG A 207 12.23 35.38 21.97
CA ARG A 207 12.76 34.13 22.55
C ARG A 207 12.88 33.05 21.48
N THR A 208 13.87 32.20 21.63
CA THR A 208 14.09 31.01 20.81
C THR A 208 14.19 29.81 21.73
N PHE A 209 13.65 28.68 21.28
CA PHE A 209 13.63 27.43 22.02
C PHE A 209 14.10 26.30 21.11
N SER A 210 15.00 25.47 21.60
CA SER A 210 15.38 24.22 20.91
C SER A 210 15.08 23.01 21.78
N GLN A 211 14.58 21.96 21.15
CA GLN A 211 14.36 20.67 21.77
C GLN A 211 14.86 19.56 20.86
N SER A 212 15.06 18.36 21.36
CA SER A 212 15.41 17.19 20.55
C SER A 212 14.64 15.95 20.96
N VAL A 213 14.51 15.05 20.00
CA VAL A 213 13.99 13.70 20.23
C VAL A 213 14.99 12.68 19.74
N GLY A 214 15.16 11.59 20.49
CA GLY A 214 15.98 10.44 20.16
C GLY A 214 15.13 9.22 19.85
N VAL A 215 15.52 8.46 18.83
CA VAL A 215 14.83 7.25 18.39
C VAL A 215 15.85 6.15 18.20
N ASP A 216 15.63 5.01 18.84
CA ASP A 216 16.46 3.82 18.73
C ASP A 216 15.65 2.68 18.14
N LEU A 217 16.06 2.17 16.98
CA LEU A 217 15.42 1.05 16.30
C LEU A 217 16.43 -0.04 15.97
N ARG A 218 15.93 -1.26 15.82
CA ARG A 218 16.70 -2.40 15.31
C ARG A 218 15.86 -3.26 14.38
N ILE A 219 16.52 -3.83 13.38
CA ILE A 219 15.96 -4.86 12.52
C ILE A 219 16.58 -6.21 12.86
N VAL A 220 15.73 -7.21 13.05
CA VAL A 220 16.10 -8.53 13.57
C VAL A 220 15.69 -9.59 12.57
N ASP A 221 16.55 -10.57 12.34
CA ASP A 221 16.23 -11.76 11.53
C ASP A 221 15.24 -12.65 12.29
N THR A 222 14.08 -12.93 11.68
CA THR A 222 12.99 -13.66 12.36
C THR A 222 13.39 -15.11 12.70
N LYS A 223 14.28 -15.74 11.93
CA LYS A 223 14.64 -17.16 12.11
C LYS A 223 15.67 -17.36 13.21
N SER A 224 16.71 -16.53 13.20
CA SER A 224 17.85 -16.63 14.10
C SER A 224 17.73 -15.74 15.35
N LEU A 225 16.82 -14.75 15.32
CA LEU A 225 16.68 -13.69 16.32
C LEU A 225 17.95 -12.84 16.51
N MET A 226 18.90 -12.94 15.57
CA MET A 226 20.09 -12.11 15.56
C MET A 226 19.74 -10.71 15.06
N VAL A 227 20.24 -9.69 15.77
CA VAL A 227 20.10 -8.29 15.36
C VAL A 227 20.99 -8.04 14.15
N VAL A 228 20.38 -7.64 13.02
CA VAL A 228 21.11 -7.41 11.77
C VAL A 228 21.68 -6.00 11.72
N GLN A 229 20.91 -5.00 12.17
CA GLN A 229 21.33 -3.61 12.23
C GLN A 229 20.60 -2.90 13.37
N THR A 230 21.31 -2.04 14.07
CA THR A 230 20.77 -1.06 15.02
C THR A 230 21.01 0.35 14.51
N ILE A 231 20.14 1.27 14.88
CA ILE A 231 20.29 2.69 14.62
C ILE A 231 19.90 3.48 15.86
N SER A 232 20.53 4.65 16.01
CA SER A 232 20.17 5.68 16.96
C SER A 232 20.15 7.00 16.21
N LEU A 233 19.00 7.67 16.19
CA LEU A 233 18.79 8.91 15.44
C LEU A 233 18.29 9.99 16.37
N THR A 234 18.79 11.22 16.18
CA THR A 234 18.33 12.39 16.91
C THR A 234 17.83 13.45 15.94
N LYS A 235 16.63 13.97 16.20
CA LYS A 235 16.11 15.15 15.49
C LYS A 235 15.99 16.31 16.46
N GLN A 236 16.59 17.44 16.11
CA GLN A 236 16.38 18.70 16.81
C GLN A 236 15.23 19.51 16.17
N PHE A 237 14.50 20.24 17.00
CA PHE A 237 13.42 21.14 16.63
C PHE A 237 13.76 22.55 17.09
N LYS A 238 13.33 23.54 16.30
CA LYS A 238 13.46 24.94 16.66
C LYS A 238 12.09 25.60 16.76
N GLY A 239 11.93 26.48 17.73
CA GLY A 239 10.77 27.34 17.90
C GLY A 239 11.20 28.76 18.26
N TYR A 240 10.32 29.70 18.02
CA TYR A 240 10.52 31.11 18.35
C TYR A 240 9.23 31.73 18.88
N GLU A 241 9.38 32.75 19.72
CA GLU A 241 8.32 33.61 20.23
C GLU A 241 8.78 35.06 20.07
N VAL A 242 7.97 35.87 19.40
CA VAL A 242 8.15 37.33 19.33
C VAL A 242 6.87 37.96 19.82
N GLY A 243 6.97 38.81 20.84
CA GLY A 243 5.81 39.39 21.50
C GLY A 243 6.06 40.78 22.06
N PHE A 244 4.96 41.47 22.31
CA PHE A 244 4.86 42.78 22.89
C PHE A 244 3.86 42.71 24.05
N ASN A 245 4.29 43.13 25.23
CA ASN A 245 3.48 43.13 26.45
C ASN A 245 3.31 44.58 26.94
N VAL A 246 2.09 44.97 27.32
CA VAL A 246 1.78 46.27 27.95
C VAL A 246 1.14 46.06 29.32
N PHE A 247 1.75 46.62 30.37
CA PHE A 247 1.33 46.55 31.77
C PHE A 247 0.77 47.89 32.26
N ARG A 248 -0.54 48.03 32.47
CA ARG A 248 -1.09 49.31 32.98
C ARG A 248 -1.83 49.14 34.29
N PHE A 249 -1.44 49.95 35.30
CA PHE A 249 -2.14 50.06 36.58
C PHE A 249 -3.23 51.13 36.51
N PHE A 250 -4.47 50.77 36.81
CA PHE A 250 -5.57 51.72 37.04
C PHE A 250 -6.16 51.49 38.43
N ASN A 251 -5.98 52.46 39.34
CA ASN A 251 -6.43 52.50 40.74
C ASN A 251 -5.94 51.34 41.63
N SER A 252 -6.25 50.08 41.29
CA SER A 252 -5.85 48.85 42.00
C SER A 252 -5.80 47.59 41.10
N ASP A 253 -6.16 47.70 39.81
CA ASP A 253 -6.22 46.56 38.89
C ASP A 253 -5.05 46.59 37.89
N LEU A 254 -4.45 45.42 37.64
CA LEU A 254 -3.39 45.19 36.67
C LEU A 254 -4.01 44.70 35.36
N PHE A 255 -3.87 45.46 34.29
CA PHE A 255 -4.22 45.01 32.94
C PHE A 255 -2.96 44.61 32.18
N ASP A 256 -2.92 43.36 31.70
CA ASP A 256 -1.86 42.79 30.85
C ASP A 256 -2.43 42.52 29.46
N ILE A 257 -1.81 43.14 28.44
CA ILE A 257 -2.14 42.91 27.03
C ILE A 257 -0.92 42.32 26.33
N ASP A 258 -0.98 41.01 26.05
CA ASP A 258 0.03 40.27 25.28
C ASP A 258 -0.37 40.19 23.79
N ILE A 259 0.47 40.73 22.90
CA ILE A 259 0.33 40.62 21.45
C ILE A 259 1.61 39.98 20.89
N GLY A 260 1.53 38.82 20.25
CA GLY A 260 2.73 38.16 19.73
C GLY A 260 2.47 37.00 18.77
N ALA A 261 3.52 36.61 18.04
CA ALA A 261 3.56 35.44 17.19
C ALA A 261 4.53 34.41 17.77
N LYS A 262 4.05 33.16 17.90
CA LYS A 262 4.84 32.01 18.34
C LYS A 262 4.75 30.92 17.29
N GLY A 263 5.87 30.34 16.90
CA GLY A 263 5.94 29.27 15.91
C GLY A 263 6.95 28.20 16.33
N GLN A 264 6.61 26.94 16.10
CA GLN A 264 7.47 25.80 16.42
C GLN A 264 7.31 24.69 15.39
N GLU A 265 8.41 24.01 15.05
CA GLU A 265 8.36 22.75 14.29
C GLU A 265 7.51 21.71 15.06
N PRO A 266 6.49 21.09 14.43
CA PRO A 266 5.65 20.12 15.12
C PRO A 266 6.45 18.89 15.58
N VAL A 267 6.42 18.61 16.88
CA VAL A 267 7.20 17.50 17.48
C VAL A 267 6.89 16.16 16.83
N GLN A 268 5.59 15.87 16.66
CA GLN A 268 5.12 14.63 16.07
C GLN A 268 5.54 14.47 14.60
N LEU A 269 5.71 15.57 13.86
CA LEU A 269 6.22 15.54 12.49
C LEU A 269 7.70 15.13 12.47
N GLY A 270 8.52 15.68 13.37
CA GLY A 270 9.93 15.30 13.45
C GLY A 270 10.16 13.90 14.00
N VAL A 271 9.33 13.42 14.95
CA VAL A 271 9.34 12.01 15.38
C VAL A 271 9.05 11.09 14.20
N ARG A 272 8.00 11.39 13.43
CA ARG A 272 7.66 10.63 12.22
C ARG A 272 8.80 10.61 11.21
N ALA A 273 9.41 11.77 10.94
CA ALA A 273 10.53 11.87 10.02
C ALA A 273 11.75 11.05 10.48
N ALA A 274 12.07 11.08 11.79
CA ALA A 274 13.15 10.29 12.35
C ALA A 274 12.89 8.77 12.26
N LEU A 275 11.65 8.34 12.53
CA LEU A 275 11.25 6.93 12.37
C LEU A 275 11.29 6.50 10.90
N GLU A 276 10.84 7.35 9.98
CA GLU A 276 10.88 7.12 8.54
C GLU A 276 12.32 7.00 8.00
N GLU A 277 13.22 7.88 8.43
CA GLU A 277 14.66 7.75 8.13
C GLU A 277 15.23 6.46 8.71
N GLY A 278 14.81 6.12 9.94
CA GLY A 278 15.23 4.89 10.57
C GLY A 278 14.83 3.65 9.78
N VAL A 279 13.59 3.61 9.26
CA VAL A 279 13.12 2.55 8.38
C VAL A 279 13.97 2.46 7.11
N VAL A 280 14.26 3.57 6.44
CA VAL A 280 15.10 3.58 5.23
C VAL A 280 16.48 2.96 5.52
N ARG A 281 17.14 3.38 6.61
CA ARG A 281 18.47 2.87 7.00
C ARG A 281 18.44 1.37 7.33
N LEU A 282 17.46 0.92 8.10
CA LEU A 282 17.29 -0.48 8.48
C LEU A 282 16.97 -1.38 7.29
N ILE A 283 16.07 -0.93 6.41
CA ILE A 283 15.74 -1.68 5.19
C ILE A 283 16.95 -1.76 4.27
N GLY A 284 17.74 -0.69 4.12
CA GLY A 284 18.97 -0.70 3.34
C GLY A 284 19.96 -1.79 3.79
N ALA A 285 20.05 -2.04 5.10
CA ALA A 285 20.93 -3.07 5.66
C ALA A 285 20.51 -4.50 5.27
N VAL A 286 19.21 -4.78 5.17
CA VAL A 286 18.69 -6.12 4.81
C VAL A 286 18.52 -6.33 3.31
N THR A 287 18.16 -5.29 2.55
CA THR A 287 18.06 -5.36 1.08
C THR A 287 19.43 -5.26 0.39
N LYS A 288 20.46 -4.81 1.13
CA LYS A 288 21.80 -4.51 0.61
C LYS A 288 21.79 -3.40 -0.45
N VAL A 289 20.89 -2.43 -0.27
CA VAL A 289 20.78 -1.24 -1.11
C VAL A 289 21.27 -0.04 -0.32
N ASP A 290 22.19 0.72 -0.92
CA ASP A 290 22.71 1.93 -0.31
C ASP A 290 21.67 3.05 -0.34
N HIS A 291 21.39 3.62 0.83
CA HIS A 291 20.42 4.67 1.05
C HIS A 291 21.06 6.07 1.09
N GLN A 292 22.39 6.16 1.25
CA GLN A 292 23.10 7.44 1.40
C GLN A 292 22.85 8.43 0.25
N PRO A 293 22.83 8.00 -1.04
CA PRO A 293 22.54 8.92 -2.14
C PRO A 293 21.15 9.56 -2.05
N CYS A 294 20.16 8.83 -1.51
CA CYS A 294 18.81 9.35 -1.35
C CYS A 294 18.69 10.31 -0.16
N LEU A 295 19.48 10.13 0.91
CA LEU A 295 19.48 11.04 2.07
C LEU A 295 19.95 12.46 1.70
N ALA A 296 20.74 12.61 0.64
CA ALA A 296 21.14 13.92 0.13
C ALA A 296 19.95 14.76 -0.42
N MET A 297 18.76 14.16 -0.57
CA MET A 297 17.54 14.85 -0.99
C MET A 297 16.77 15.49 0.19
N LEU A 298 17.26 15.32 1.42
CA LEU A 298 16.67 15.97 2.58
C LEU A 298 16.76 17.50 2.44
N PRO A 299 15.65 18.23 2.66
CA PRO A 299 15.67 19.68 2.60
C PRO A 299 16.54 20.26 3.72
N GLY A 300 17.21 21.38 3.40
CA GLY A 300 17.93 22.18 4.38
C GLY A 300 17.00 22.79 5.43
N ALA A 301 17.58 23.25 6.54
CA ALA A 301 16.80 23.89 7.60
C ALA A 301 16.07 25.15 7.08
N GLY A 302 14.74 25.17 7.19
CA GLY A 302 13.91 26.28 6.74
C GLY A 302 13.47 26.20 5.27
N GLU A 303 13.91 25.18 4.53
CA GLU A 303 13.46 24.95 3.16
C GLU A 303 12.05 24.35 3.11
N LYS A 304 11.37 24.57 1.98
CA LYS A 304 10.04 23.99 1.76
C LYS A 304 10.14 22.49 1.55
N ILE A 305 9.25 21.75 2.17
CA ILE A 305 9.14 20.30 1.99
C ILE A 305 8.34 19.97 0.72
N GLN A 306 8.63 18.83 0.11
CA GLN A 306 7.78 18.26 -0.92
C GLN A 306 6.44 17.83 -0.30
N THR A 307 5.33 18.17 -0.97
CA THR A 307 3.98 17.87 -0.48
C THR A 307 3.33 16.68 -1.19
N LYS A 308 3.96 16.16 -2.23
CA LYS A 308 3.53 14.90 -2.88
C LYS A 308 3.98 13.69 -2.04
N PRO A 309 3.11 12.70 -1.82
CA PRO A 309 3.47 11.44 -1.17
C PRO A 309 4.55 10.67 -1.94
N ALA A 310 5.38 9.90 -1.23
CA ALA A 310 6.46 9.10 -1.79
C ALA A 310 6.01 8.20 -2.96
N ALA A 311 4.83 7.58 -2.85
CA ALA A 311 4.27 6.74 -3.92
C ALA A 311 4.07 7.48 -5.25
N GLN A 312 3.75 8.78 -5.20
CA GLN A 312 3.59 9.61 -6.40
C GLN A 312 4.91 10.16 -6.95
N LEU A 313 6.00 10.03 -6.18
CA LEU A 313 7.35 10.47 -6.57
C LEU A 313 8.17 9.32 -7.17
N ARG A 314 7.69 8.08 -7.05
CA ARG A 314 8.34 6.89 -7.60
C ARG A 314 8.35 6.88 -9.13
N LYS A 315 9.42 6.31 -9.68
CA LYS A 315 9.67 6.21 -11.12
C LYS A 315 9.87 4.78 -11.60
N VAL A 316 10.17 3.85 -10.69
CA VAL A 316 10.43 2.45 -11.00
C VAL A 316 9.24 1.63 -10.50
N ASP A 317 8.75 0.68 -11.26
CA ASP A 317 7.71 -0.25 -10.79
C ASP A 317 8.32 -1.38 -9.94
N ASN A 318 7.56 -1.93 -9.00
CA ASN A 318 8.03 -3.08 -8.24
C ASN A 318 8.07 -4.35 -9.09
N PRO A 319 8.97 -5.29 -8.76
CA PRO A 319 8.90 -6.64 -9.33
C PRO A 319 7.55 -7.27 -9.02
N THR A 320 6.90 -7.82 -10.04
CA THR A 320 5.67 -8.59 -9.90
C THR A 320 5.97 -9.90 -9.18
N VAL A 321 5.33 -10.11 -8.04
CA VAL A 321 5.44 -11.36 -7.25
C VAL A 321 4.05 -11.93 -6.98
N ASP A 322 3.97 -13.25 -6.86
CA ASP A 322 2.73 -13.92 -6.48
C ASP A 322 2.42 -13.75 -4.97
N VAL A 323 1.32 -14.35 -4.51
CA VAL A 323 0.89 -14.28 -3.09
C VAL A 323 1.95 -14.85 -2.13
N SER A 324 2.75 -15.82 -2.60
CA SER A 324 3.85 -16.44 -1.86
C SER A 324 5.14 -15.61 -1.88
N GLY A 325 5.23 -14.59 -2.75
CA GLY A 325 6.40 -13.74 -2.92
C GLY A 325 7.39 -14.25 -3.96
N ALA A 326 7.04 -15.29 -4.72
CA ALA A 326 7.86 -15.77 -5.82
C ALA A 326 7.78 -14.79 -6.99
N PRO A 327 8.92 -14.45 -7.65
CA PRO A 327 8.91 -13.63 -8.85
C PRO A 327 8.01 -14.23 -9.93
N LEU A 328 7.00 -13.48 -10.35
CA LEU A 328 6.29 -13.76 -11.57
C LEU A 328 7.29 -13.49 -12.70
N GLN A 329 7.67 -14.53 -13.45
CA GLN A 329 8.56 -14.36 -14.59
C GLN A 329 7.88 -13.41 -15.60
N THR A 330 8.37 -12.19 -15.67
CA THR A 330 8.01 -11.22 -16.71
C THR A 330 8.79 -11.52 -17.97
N SER A 331 8.51 -12.68 -18.58
CA SER A 331 8.80 -12.86 -20.00
C SER A 331 7.79 -12.02 -20.80
N GLN A 332 8.28 -10.87 -21.26
CA GLN A 332 7.74 -10.03 -22.34
C GLN A 332 6.46 -9.22 -22.05
N SER A 333 6.50 -7.95 -22.48
CA SER A 333 5.30 -7.20 -22.83
C SER A 333 4.55 -7.96 -23.93
N GLY A 334 3.55 -8.72 -23.53
CA GLY A 334 2.74 -9.50 -24.44
C GLY A 334 1.48 -9.90 -23.71
N ARG A 335 0.36 -9.28 -24.11
CA ARG A 335 -1.04 -9.67 -23.95
C ARG A 335 -1.39 -10.56 -22.74
N ALA A 336 -2.37 -10.06 -21.97
CA ALA A 336 -3.13 -10.85 -21.01
C ALA A 336 -3.36 -12.28 -21.50
N VAL A 337 -3.08 -13.27 -20.65
CA VAL A 337 -3.31 -14.70 -20.90
C VAL A 337 -4.78 -15.08 -21.11
N ASN A 338 -5.68 -14.08 -21.13
CA ASN A 338 -7.09 -14.19 -21.54
C ASN A 338 -7.49 -13.24 -22.69
N ALA A 339 -6.54 -12.53 -23.32
CA ALA A 339 -6.78 -11.72 -24.51
C ALA A 339 -6.47 -12.55 -25.76
N SER A 340 -7.52 -13.18 -26.27
CA SER A 340 -7.61 -13.71 -27.61
C SER A 340 -7.05 -12.74 -28.67
N SER A 341 -6.05 -13.21 -29.42
CA SER A 341 -6.07 -13.21 -30.89
C SER A 341 -4.93 -14.12 -31.34
N GLN A 342 -5.19 -15.24 -32.00
CA GLN A 342 -5.29 -15.26 -33.47
C GLN A 342 -4.27 -14.30 -34.13
N ALA A 343 -3.08 -14.80 -34.40
CA ALA A 343 -2.36 -14.59 -35.65
C ALA A 343 -1.14 -15.53 -35.61
N GLY A 344 -1.00 -16.34 -36.66
CA GLY A 344 -0.15 -17.51 -36.64
C GLY A 344 1.34 -17.21 -36.76
N ALA A 345 2.13 -18.15 -36.22
CA ALA A 345 3.40 -18.50 -36.79
C ALA A 345 3.48 -20.03 -36.72
N GLN A 346 3.46 -20.63 -37.90
CA GLN A 346 3.41 -22.05 -38.16
C GLN A 346 4.69 -22.73 -37.63
N ALA A 347 4.50 -23.82 -36.89
CA ALA A 347 5.43 -24.93 -36.86
C ALA A 347 4.63 -26.19 -37.20
N ALA A 348 5.05 -26.86 -38.27
CA ALA A 348 4.41 -28.01 -38.86
C ALA A 348 4.17 -29.13 -37.82
N GLY A 349 2.97 -29.73 -37.87
CA GLY A 349 2.62 -30.92 -37.08
C GLY A 349 1.86 -30.68 -35.78
N SER A 350 1.21 -29.52 -35.59
CA SER A 350 0.45 -29.24 -34.36
C SER A 350 -0.78 -30.16 -34.23
N VAL A 351 -0.70 -31.11 -33.28
CA VAL A 351 -1.83 -31.91 -32.82
C VAL A 351 -2.81 -30.99 -32.06
N VAL A 352 -4.04 -30.85 -32.56
CA VAL A 352 -5.07 -29.98 -31.97
C VAL A 352 -5.97 -30.80 -31.04
N GLN A 353 -6.05 -30.44 -29.75
CA GLN A 353 -6.99 -31.09 -28.83
C GLN A 353 -8.40 -30.50 -28.98
N LEU A 354 -9.40 -31.37 -29.11
CA LEU A 354 -10.81 -31.03 -29.20
C LEU A 354 -11.57 -31.58 -27.98
N PRO A 355 -11.91 -30.73 -26.98
CA PRO A 355 -12.52 -31.20 -25.74
C PRO A 355 -14.02 -31.45 -25.86
N PHE A 356 -14.47 -32.53 -25.22
CA PHE A 356 -15.87 -32.82 -24.91
C PHE A 356 -16.15 -32.70 -23.41
N GLU A 357 -17.30 -32.13 -23.09
CA GLU A 357 -17.83 -32.11 -21.72
C GLU A 357 -18.25 -33.52 -21.26
N PHE A 358 -18.34 -33.70 -19.94
CA PHE A 358 -18.66 -35.00 -19.35
C PHE A 358 -19.98 -35.56 -19.89
N GLY A 359 -19.92 -36.72 -20.54
CA GLY A 359 -21.08 -37.40 -21.14
C GLY A 359 -21.73 -36.67 -22.32
N ALA A 360 -21.16 -35.55 -22.77
CA ALA A 360 -21.69 -34.79 -23.90
C ALA A 360 -21.35 -35.46 -25.23
N THR A 361 -22.34 -35.54 -26.12
CA THR A 361 -22.22 -36.06 -27.49
C THR A 361 -22.15 -34.93 -28.52
N GLN A 362 -22.40 -33.69 -28.09
CA GLN A 362 -22.35 -32.47 -28.89
C GLN A 362 -21.15 -31.60 -28.51
N LEU A 363 -20.72 -30.75 -29.43
CA LEU A 363 -19.63 -29.80 -29.23
C LEU A 363 -20.15 -28.55 -28.51
N GLY A 364 -19.47 -28.14 -27.44
CA GLY A 364 -19.78 -26.90 -26.73
C GLY A 364 -19.41 -25.65 -27.52
N GLY A 365 -19.95 -24.49 -27.13
CA GLY A 365 -19.74 -23.22 -27.84
C GLY A 365 -18.26 -22.81 -27.98
N ALA A 366 -17.44 -23.03 -26.94
CA ALA A 366 -16.00 -22.78 -27.00
C ALA A 366 -15.28 -23.76 -27.95
N THR A 367 -15.70 -25.03 -27.97
CA THR A 367 -15.16 -26.06 -28.87
C THR A 367 -15.50 -25.77 -30.34
N MET A 368 -16.66 -25.17 -30.63
CA MET A 368 -17.05 -24.81 -32.00
C MET A 368 -16.06 -23.84 -32.67
N ALA A 369 -15.48 -22.90 -31.91
CA ALA A 369 -14.45 -21.99 -32.43
C ALA A 369 -13.15 -22.73 -32.82
N LEU A 370 -12.82 -23.85 -32.17
CA LEU A 370 -11.71 -24.72 -32.56
C LEU A 370 -12.04 -25.47 -33.86
N VAL A 371 -13.29 -25.91 -34.05
CA VAL A 371 -13.71 -26.53 -35.31
C VAL A 371 -13.57 -25.57 -36.49
N ASP A 372 -13.89 -24.28 -36.30
CA ASP A 372 -13.65 -23.24 -37.31
C ASP A 372 -12.17 -23.14 -37.69
N GLN A 373 -11.27 -23.16 -36.71
CA GLN A 373 -9.82 -23.12 -36.93
C GLN A 373 -9.31 -24.39 -37.63
N ILE A 374 -9.76 -25.56 -37.20
CA ILE A 374 -9.39 -26.84 -37.82
C ILE A 374 -9.88 -26.90 -39.26
N ALA A 375 -11.11 -26.46 -39.55
CA ALA A 375 -11.65 -26.44 -40.90
C ALA A 375 -10.87 -25.49 -41.82
N ALA A 376 -10.41 -24.35 -41.30
CA ALA A 376 -9.57 -23.42 -42.06
C ALA A 376 -8.16 -23.99 -42.31
N ALA A 377 -7.55 -24.63 -41.31
CA ALA A 377 -6.24 -25.27 -41.41
C ALA A 377 -6.25 -26.49 -42.34
N ALA A 378 -7.32 -27.30 -42.31
CA ALA A 378 -7.51 -28.46 -43.16
C ALA A 378 -7.58 -28.12 -44.66
N LYS A 379 -7.94 -26.87 -45.01
CA LYS A 379 -7.90 -26.38 -46.41
C LYS A 379 -6.47 -26.09 -46.88
N GLN A 380 -5.52 -25.93 -45.96
CA GLN A 380 -4.13 -25.57 -46.24
C GLN A 380 -3.18 -26.78 -46.14
N GLY A 381 -3.61 -27.87 -45.49
CA GLY A 381 -2.85 -29.11 -45.36
C GLY A 381 -3.48 -30.08 -44.37
N SER A 382 -2.86 -31.24 -44.16
CA SER A 382 -3.34 -32.24 -43.20
C SER A 382 -3.17 -31.76 -41.75
N VAL A 383 -4.21 -31.92 -40.93
CA VAL A 383 -4.24 -31.55 -39.50
C VAL A 383 -4.52 -32.81 -38.67
N GLU A 384 -3.78 -33.02 -37.60
CA GLU A 384 -4.09 -34.08 -36.62
C GLU A 384 -4.86 -33.49 -35.43
N VAL A 385 -5.93 -34.17 -35.04
CA VAL A 385 -6.83 -33.75 -33.97
C VAL A 385 -6.98 -34.88 -32.97
N VAL A 386 -6.87 -34.57 -31.68
CA VAL A 386 -7.11 -35.51 -30.58
C VAL A 386 -8.43 -35.11 -29.92
N LEU A 387 -9.41 -36.00 -29.93
CA LEU A 387 -10.61 -35.83 -29.12
C LEU A 387 -10.25 -36.14 -27.67
N VAL A 388 -10.60 -35.25 -26.74
CA VAL A 388 -10.31 -35.41 -25.31
C VAL A 388 -11.56 -35.26 -24.45
N ALA A 389 -11.62 -35.98 -23.33
CA ALA A 389 -12.64 -35.86 -22.29
C ALA A 389 -12.00 -35.87 -20.91
N ARG A 390 -12.76 -35.64 -19.84
CA ARG A 390 -12.24 -35.73 -18.46
C ARG A 390 -11.84 -37.17 -18.13
N ASP A 391 -10.72 -37.38 -17.44
CA ASP A 391 -10.29 -38.72 -16.97
C ASP A 391 -11.21 -39.29 -15.85
N SER A 392 -12.09 -38.45 -15.30
CA SER A 392 -13.18 -38.84 -14.41
C SER A 392 -14.39 -39.45 -15.14
N GLU A 393 -14.46 -39.36 -16.48
CA GLU A 393 -15.52 -39.96 -17.31
C GLU A 393 -15.30 -41.48 -17.44
N LYS A 394 -15.76 -42.22 -16.43
CA LYS A 394 -15.65 -43.68 -16.34
C LYS A 394 -16.97 -44.36 -16.70
N TRP A 395 -17.07 -44.84 -17.93
CA TRP A 395 -18.17 -45.67 -18.42
C TRP A 395 -17.71 -47.11 -18.72
N ASP A 396 -18.66 -48.05 -18.76
CA ASP A 396 -18.43 -49.39 -19.28
C ASP A 396 -17.98 -49.34 -20.76
N ALA A 397 -17.28 -50.37 -21.21
CA ALA A 397 -16.63 -50.38 -22.52
C ALA A 397 -17.62 -50.14 -23.67
N ARG A 398 -18.83 -50.72 -23.60
CA ARG A 398 -19.87 -50.56 -24.63
C ARG A 398 -20.37 -49.13 -24.70
N LYS A 399 -20.74 -48.54 -23.57
CA LYS A 399 -21.22 -47.15 -23.52
C LYS A 399 -20.15 -46.15 -23.97
N ARG A 400 -18.89 -46.43 -23.69
CA ARG A 400 -17.76 -45.59 -24.13
C ARG A 400 -17.57 -45.65 -25.64
N ASP A 401 -17.65 -46.82 -26.23
CA ASP A 401 -17.56 -47.02 -27.67
C ASP A 401 -18.67 -46.26 -28.41
N ASP A 402 -19.91 -46.37 -27.92
CA ASP A 402 -21.07 -45.62 -28.43
C ASP A 402 -20.86 -44.09 -28.33
N LEU A 403 -20.27 -43.61 -27.23
CA LEU A 403 -19.96 -42.18 -27.06
C LEU A 403 -18.87 -41.71 -28.01
N ILE A 404 -17.84 -42.52 -28.26
CA ILE A 404 -16.76 -42.18 -29.20
C ILE A 404 -17.34 -42.04 -30.62
N ASP A 405 -18.21 -42.96 -31.05
CA ASP A 405 -18.89 -42.88 -32.35
C ASP A 405 -19.69 -41.59 -32.50
N GLN A 406 -20.50 -41.26 -31.50
CA GLN A 406 -21.33 -40.05 -31.52
C GLN A 406 -20.49 -38.78 -31.55
N ARG A 407 -19.37 -38.75 -30.82
CA ARG A 407 -18.45 -37.59 -30.77
C ARG A 407 -17.68 -37.42 -32.08
N ILE A 408 -17.22 -38.50 -32.70
CA ILE A 408 -16.60 -38.46 -34.03
C ILE A 408 -17.62 -37.99 -35.08
N ALA A 409 -18.86 -38.49 -35.03
CA ALA A 409 -19.92 -38.06 -35.94
C ALA A 409 -20.28 -36.57 -35.77
N ALA A 410 -20.37 -36.09 -34.53
CA ALA A 410 -20.62 -34.68 -34.23
C ALA A 410 -19.52 -33.77 -34.76
N PHE A 411 -18.25 -34.14 -34.55
CA PHE A 411 -17.11 -33.41 -35.07
C PHE A 411 -17.05 -33.42 -36.61
N THR A 412 -17.25 -34.58 -37.23
CA THR A 412 -17.28 -34.71 -38.70
C THR A 412 -18.40 -33.87 -39.31
N SER A 413 -19.59 -33.87 -38.70
CA SER A 413 -20.72 -33.04 -39.14
C SER A 413 -20.43 -31.54 -38.98
N ALA A 414 -19.78 -31.15 -37.88
CA ALA A 414 -19.42 -29.76 -37.64
C ALA A 414 -18.38 -29.24 -38.66
N LEU A 415 -17.45 -30.10 -39.10
CA LEU A 415 -16.49 -29.83 -40.18
C LEU A 415 -17.17 -29.77 -41.56
N ALA A 416 -18.12 -30.67 -41.84
CA ALA A 416 -18.90 -30.67 -43.07
C ALA A 416 -19.65 -29.34 -43.27
N ASN A 417 -20.25 -28.81 -42.20
CA ASN A 417 -20.91 -27.50 -42.21
C ASN A 417 -19.94 -26.32 -42.48
N ARG A 418 -18.62 -26.55 -42.43
CA ARG A 418 -17.55 -25.57 -42.72
C ARG A 418 -16.82 -25.84 -44.04
N GLY A 419 -17.36 -26.76 -44.84
CA GLY A 419 -16.86 -27.09 -46.18
C GLY A 419 -15.70 -28.07 -46.22
N VAL A 420 -15.47 -28.85 -45.16
CA VAL A 420 -14.54 -29.99 -45.19
C VAL A 420 -15.34 -31.26 -45.46
N ALA A 421 -15.06 -31.97 -46.54
CA ALA A 421 -15.79 -33.18 -46.90
C ALA A 421 -15.66 -34.26 -45.79
N PRO A 422 -16.73 -34.99 -45.43
CA PRO A 422 -16.64 -36.07 -44.44
C PRO A 422 -15.57 -37.13 -44.79
N ALA A 423 -15.36 -37.39 -46.07
CA ALA A 423 -14.32 -38.30 -46.56
C ALA A 423 -12.88 -37.84 -46.26
N ALA A 424 -12.68 -36.56 -45.93
CA ALA A 424 -11.38 -36.00 -45.55
C ALA A 424 -11.05 -36.23 -44.07
N VAL A 425 -11.93 -36.85 -43.29
CA VAL A 425 -11.72 -37.17 -41.86
C VAL A 425 -11.44 -38.67 -41.73
N SER A 426 -10.21 -39.02 -41.32
CA SER A 426 -9.82 -40.41 -41.06
C SER A 426 -9.48 -40.63 -39.59
N VAL A 427 -10.00 -41.70 -38.99
CA VAL A 427 -9.65 -42.10 -37.62
C VAL A 427 -8.30 -42.80 -37.64
N ILE A 428 -7.30 -42.22 -36.99
CA ILE A 428 -5.95 -42.77 -36.86
C ILE A 428 -5.88 -43.75 -35.68
N TRP A 429 -6.59 -43.44 -34.60
CA TRP A 429 -6.61 -44.25 -33.39
C TRP A 429 -7.91 -44.04 -32.61
N ARG A 430 -8.40 -45.12 -32.00
CA ARG A 430 -9.40 -45.14 -30.93
C ARG A 430 -9.20 -46.40 -30.08
N PRO A 431 -9.66 -46.43 -28.83
CA PRO A 431 -9.70 -47.66 -28.02
C PRO A 431 -10.52 -48.78 -28.70
N ASP A 432 -10.17 -50.04 -28.41
CA ASP A 432 -10.98 -51.20 -28.83
C ASP A 432 -12.35 -51.18 -28.14
N ALA A 433 -13.39 -51.72 -28.77
CA ALA A 433 -14.75 -51.72 -28.23
C ALA A 433 -14.88 -52.47 -26.87
N ALA A 434 -13.95 -53.37 -26.55
CA ALA A 434 -13.86 -54.04 -25.26
C ALA A 434 -12.88 -53.38 -24.28
N ASP A 435 -12.17 -52.32 -24.69
CA ASP A 435 -11.17 -51.65 -23.86
C ASP A 435 -11.84 -50.84 -22.73
N SER A 436 -11.48 -51.18 -21.49
CA SER A 436 -11.96 -50.52 -20.28
C SER A 436 -10.95 -49.55 -19.66
N SER A 437 -9.74 -49.44 -20.22
CA SER A 437 -8.65 -48.59 -19.73
C SER A 437 -8.87 -47.10 -19.99
N ILE A 438 -8.22 -46.24 -19.20
CA ILE A 438 -8.25 -44.77 -19.38
C ILE A 438 -6.91 -44.34 -19.98
N HIS A 439 -6.95 -43.82 -21.22
CA HIS A 439 -5.77 -43.35 -21.94
C HIS A 439 -5.51 -41.88 -21.58
N ARG A 440 -4.66 -41.62 -20.58
CA ARG A 440 -4.46 -40.27 -20.02
C ARG A 440 -3.67 -39.37 -20.98
N ASP A 441 -4.15 -38.15 -21.20
CA ASP A 441 -3.50 -37.10 -22.02
C ASP A 441 -3.39 -35.79 -21.22
N GLY A 442 -2.44 -35.75 -20.28
CA GLY A 442 -2.22 -34.61 -19.38
C GLY A 442 -3.10 -34.57 -18.12
N PRO A 443 -3.01 -33.49 -17.31
CA PRO A 443 -3.68 -33.40 -16.02
C PRO A 443 -5.22 -33.37 -16.16
N GLY A 444 -5.88 -34.45 -15.74
CA GLY A 444 -7.35 -34.51 -15.65
C GLY A 444 -8.08 -34.75 -16.97
N LEU A 445 -7.37 -35.16 -18.02
CA LEU A 445 -7.92 -35.45 -19.35
C LEU A 445 -7.50 -36.86 -19.84
N GLN A 446 -8.35 -37.44 -20.68
CA GLN A 446 -8.10 -38.68 -21.40
C GLN A 446 -8.29 -38.46 -22.90
N GLU A 447 -7.45 -39.09 -23.72
CA GLU A 447 -7.63 -39.18 -25.16
C GLU A 447 -8.67 -40.25 -25.51
N ILE A 448 -9.65 -39.89 -26.33
CA ILE A 448 -10.75 -40.79 -26.70
C ILE A 448 -10.73 -41.19 -28.17
N ALA A 449 -10.12 -40.37 -29.06
CA ALA A 449 -9.84 -40.72 -30.45
C ALA A 449 -8.78 -39.77 -31.04
N LYS A 450 -8.04 -40.23 -32.06
CA LYS A 450 -7.15 -39.41 -32.89
C LYS A 450 -7.63 -39.44 -34.33
N LEU A 451 -7.73 -38.27 -34.94
CA LEU A 451 -8.27 -38.06 -36.27
C LEU A 451 -7.24 -37.31 -37.11
N ARG A 452 -7.13 -37.64 -38.39
CA ARG A 452 -6.45 -36.82 -39.40
C ARG A 452 -7.48 -36.21 -40.32
N ILE A 453 -7.37 -34.90 -40.53
CA ILE A 453 -8.29 -34.10 -41.32
C ILE A 453 -7.49 -33.50 -42.47
N GLY A 454 -7.91 -33.76 -43.71
CA GLY A 454 -7.24 -33.24 -44.90
C GLY A 454 -6.23 -34.22 -45.48
N GLY A 455 -6.33 -34.36 -46.80
CA GLY A 455 -5.54 -35.18 -47.71
C GLY A 455 -5.90 -34.77 -49.13
#